data_AF-A0A352JLI7-F1
#
_entry.id   AF-A0A352JLI7-F1
#
_cell.length_a   1.000
_cell.length_b   1.000
_cell.length_c   1.000
_cell.angle_alpha   90.00
_cell.angle_beta   90.00
_cell.angle_gamma   90.00
#
_symmetry.space_group_name_H-M   'P 1'
#
loop_
_entity.id
_entity.type
_entity.pdbx_description
1 polymer ?
#
loop_
_entity_poly.entity_id
_entity_poly.type
_entity_poly.pdbx_seq_one_letter_code
_entity_poly.pdbx_strand_id
1 'polypeptide(L)'
;MKEKGQGLGEYVVILFFVCVVVIFLFLMSYGPRGRFDMAIDSGEIVLVGSEIRLGEVGHPLHSNIESSKVVNFWLDDLGLDDHSYPRKFFVTECVNIYLPEKMSVVFAATPVTAEVAELIDVQVPLQPGGYIQVCVPDELREVPVFLWTK
;
A
#
# COMPACT_ATOMS: atom_id res chain seq x y z
N MET A 1 47.60 25.94 -27.70
CA MET A 1 47.36 25.26 -26.41
C MET A 1 46.84 23.87 -26.72
N LYS A 2 47.61 22.81 -26.41
CA LYS A 2 47.17 21.43 -26.61
C LYS A 2 46.18 21.13 -25.49
N GLU A 3 44.90 20.94 -25.84
CA GLU A 3 43.96 20.30 -24.92
C GLU A 3 44.57 18.93 -24.56
N LYS A 4 44.94 18.75 -23.29
CA LYS A 4 45.28 17.44 -22.76
C LYS A 4 43.98 16.65 -22.80
N GLY A 5 43.80 15.84 -23.84
CA GLY A 5 42.70 14.89 -23.92
C GLY A 5 42.68 14.03 -22.66
N GLN A 6 41.49 13.81 -22.10
CA GLN A 6 41.31 13.07 -20.87
C GLN A 6 42.03 11.71 -20.94
N GLY A 7 42.77 11.38 -19.89
CA GLY A 7 43.46 10.10 -19.80
C GLY A 7 42.47 8.97 -19.55
N LEU A 8 42.79 7.74 -20.01
CA LEU A 8 41.96 6.54 -19.78
C LEU A 8 41.58 6.39 -18.29
N GLY A 9 42.49 6.74 -17.37
CA GLY A 9 42.22 6.73 -15.93
C GLY A 9 41.15 7.73 -15.47
N GLU A 10 41.06 8.90 -16.10
CA GLU A 10 40.02 9.90 -15.80
C GLU A 10 38.65 9.41 -16.27
N TYR A 11 38.57 8.72 -17.43
CA TYR A 11 37.34 8.08 -17.88
C TYR A 11 36.87 6.97 -16.93
N VAL A 12 37.77 6.15 -16.41
CA VAL A 12 37.42 5.09 -15.45
C VAL A 12 36.88 5.68 -14.15
N VAL A 13 37.48 6.76 -13.64
CA VAL A 13 37.00 7.45 -12.43
C VAL A 13 35.63 8.08 -12.68
N ILE A 14 35.44 8.77 -13.81
CA ILE A 14 34.13 9.36 -14.16
C ILE A 14 33.07 8.27 -14.27
N LEU A 15 33.38 7.15 -14.94
CA LEU A 15 32.45 6.05 -15.13
C LEU A 15 32.08 5.38 -13.79
N PHE A 16 33.03 5.25 -12.87
CA PHE A 16 32.77 4.80 -11.51
C PHE A 16 31.82 5.75 -10.76
N PHE A 17 32.06 7.06 -10.80
CA PHE A 17 31.16 8.04 -10.17
C PHE A 17 29.76 8.02 -10.80
N VAL A 18 29.67 7.91 -12.12
CA VAL A 18 28.38 7.75 -12.82
C VAL A 18 27.67 6.48 -12.36
N CYS A 19 28.36 5.34 -12.26
CA CYS A 19 27.76 4.10 -11.76
C CYS A 19 27.25 4.24 -10.31
N VAL A 20 28.03 4.85 -9.42
CA VAL A 20 27.60 5.08 -8.02
C VAL A 20 26.37 5.98 -7.97
N VAL A 21 26.35 7.06 -8.76
CA VAL A 21 25.20 7.97 -8.84
C VAL A 21 23.98 7.25 -9.40
N VAL A 22 24.12 6.44 -10.45
CA VAL A 22 23.01 5.66 -11.02
C VAL A 22 22.48 4.64 -10.02
N ILE A 23 23.33 3.89 -9.32
CA ILE A 23 22.90 2.93 -8.29
C ILE A 23 22.21 3.66 -7.13
N PHE A 24 22.75 4.79 -6.69
CA PHE A 24 22.16 5.57 -5.62
C PHE A 24 20.79 6.15 -6.01
N LEU A 25 20.66 6.69 -7.24
CA LEU A 25 19.39 7.17 -7.78
C LEU A 25 18.39 6.02 -7.95
N PHE A 26 18.85 4.84 -8.37
CA PHE A 26 18.03 3.64 -8.47
C PHE A 26 17.53 3.21 -7.09
N LEU A 27 18.40 3.11 -6.08
CA LEU A 27 18.01 2.77 -4.71
C LEU A 27 17.08 3.83 -4.08
N MET A 28 17.28 5.12 -4.38
CA MET A 28 16.35 6.19 -3.96
C MET A 28 15.01 6.13 -4.70
N SER A 29 15.00 5.65 -5.95
CA SER A 29 13.78 5.38 -6.72
C SER A 29 12.98 4.21 -6.13
N TYR A 30 13.65 3.22 -5.53
CA TYR A 30 12.99 2.16 -4.74
C TYR A 30 12.64 2.67 -3.33
N GLY A 31 11.69 3.60 -3.32
CA GLY A 31 11.07 4.09 -2.09
C GLY A 31 10.41 2.97 -1.27
N PRO A 32 9.91 3.29 -0.05
CA PRO A 32 9.25 2.33 0.82
C PRO A 32 8.16 1.49 0.14
N ARG A 33 7.42 2.06 -0.83
CA ARG A 33 6.39 1.37 -1.62
C ARG A 33 6.96 0.22 -2.46
N GLY A 34 7.92 0.48 -3.34
CA GLY A 34 8.49 -0.57 -4.20
C GLY A 34 9.18 -1.70 -3.43
N ARG A 35 9.70 -1.42 -2.22
CA ARG A 35 10.21 -2.47 -1.32
C ARG A 35 9.10 -3.33 -0.72
N PHE A 36 7.97 -2.73 -0.38
CA PHE A 36 6.80 -3.44 0.13
C PHE A 36 6.14 -4.30 -0.96
N ASP A 37 5.96 -3.75 -2.16
CA ASP A 37 5.38 -4.47 -3.29
C ASP A 37 6.24 -5.71 -3.60
N MET A 38 7.57 -5.56 -3.65
CA MET A 38 8.50 -6.69 -3.82
C MET A 38 8.44 -7.71 -2.68
N ALA A 39 8.22 -7.26 -1.44
CA ALA A 39 8.07 -8.15 -0.29
C ALA A 39 6.74 -8.94 -0.34
N ILE A 40 5.67 -8.34 -0.86
CA ILE A 40 4.40 -9.04 -1.15
C ILE A 40 4.59 -10.05 -2.29
N ASP A 41 5.21 -9.63 -3.41
CA ASP A 41 5.43 -10.48 -4.59
C ASP A 41 6.34 -11.68 -4.30
N SER A 42 7.37 -11.49 -3.47
CA SER A 42 8.29 -12.55 -3.06
C SER A 42 7.69 -13.48 -1.99
N GLY A 43 6.55 -13.12 -1.40
CA GLY A 43 5.92 -13.84 -0.31
C GLY A 43 6.61 -13.66 1.05
N GLU A 44 7.54 -12.71 1.18
CA GLU A 44 8.10 -12.31 2.48
C GLU A 44 7.00 -11.73 3.38
N ILE A 45 6.08 -10.95 2.79
CA ILE A 45 4.88 -10.47 3.44
C ILE A 45 3.69 -11.22 2.84
N VAL A 46 2.97 -11.96 3.68
CA VAL A 46 1.71 -12.61 3.30
C VAL A 46 0.58 -11.92 4.04
N LEU A 47 -0.31 -11.26 3.30
CA LEU A 47 -1.52 -10.69 3.85
C LEU A 47 -2.74 -11.37 3.24
N VAL A 48 -3.52 -12.02 4.11
CA VAL A 48 -4.80 -12.63 3.76
C VAL A 48 -5.90 -11.72 4.29
N GLY A 49 -6.91 -11.47 3.45
CA GLY A 49 -8.07 -10.65 3.79
C GLY A 49 -9.37 -11.37 3.47
N SER A 50 -10.45 -10.88 4.06
CA SER A 50 -11.81 -11.27 3.68
C SER A 50 -12.15 -10.68 2.32
N GLU A 51 -12.78 -11.47 1.46
CA GLU A 51 -13.30 -11.01 0.16
C GLU A 51 -14.68 -10.38 0.38
N ILE A 52 -14.86 -9.14 -0.07
CA ILE A 52 -16.13 -8.40 0.01
C ILE A 52 -16.46 -7.88 -1.39
N ARG A 53 -17.64 -8.26 -1.90
CA ARG A 53 -18.04 -7.94 -3.28
C ARG A 53 -18.90 -6.67 -3.34
N LEU A 54 -19.08 -6.16 -4.55
CA LEU A 54 -19.95 -5.01 -4.80
C LEU A 54 -21.35 -5.22 -4.20
N GLY A 55 -21.81 -4.25 -3.41
CA GLY A 55 -23.10 -4.28 -2.74
C GLY A 55 -23.14 -5.04 -1.42
N GLU A 56 -22.05 -5.68 -1.02
CA GLU A 56 -21.96 -6.40 0.24
C GLU A 56 -21.43 -5.52 1.37
N VAL A 57 -21.73 -5.94 2.59
CA VAL A 57 -21.10 -5.48 3.82
C VAL A 57 -20.35 -6.68 4.38
N GLY A 58 -19.09 -6.48 4.74
CA GLY A 58 -18.27 -7.51 5.36
C GLY A 58 -17.36 -6.93 6.43
N HIS A 59 -16.66 -7.83 7.12
CA HIS A 59 -15.73 -7.51 8.19
C HIS A 59 -14.31 -7.85 7.76
N PRO A 60 -13.29 -7.05 8.13
CA PRO A 60 -11.90 -7.36 7.82
C PRO A 60 -11.44 -8.64 8.54
N LEU A 61 -10.58 -9.41 7.90
CA LEU A 61 -9.96 -10.57 8.54
C LEU A 61 -8.86 -10.14 9.52
N HIS A 62 -8.81 -10.75 10.71
CA HIS A 62 -7.67 -10.59 11.60
C HIS A 62 -6.38 -11.11 10.94
N SER A 63 -5.32 -10.30 11.01
CA SER A 63 -3.98 -10.62 10.52
C SER A 63 -2.94 -10.46 11.63
N ASN A 64 -1.97 -11.37 11.67
CA ASN A 64 -0.83 -11.31 12.59
C ASN A 64 0.27 -10.33 12.13
N ILE A 65 0.08 -9.63 11.00
CA ILE A 65 1.07 -8.68 10.50
C ILE A 65 1.14 -7.45 11.40
N GLU A 66 2.34 -6.96 11.68
CA GLU A 66 2.49 -5.68 12.37
C GLU A 66 2.05 -4.52 11.46
N SER A 67 1.27 -3.58 12.01
CA SER A 67 0.83 -2.37 11.28
C SER A 67 1.99 -1.57 10.68
N SER A 68 3.15 -1.57 11.33
CA SER A 68 4.38 -0.91 10.86
C SER A 68 4.94 -1.51 9.55
N LYS A 69 4.65 -2.78 9.27
CA LYS A 69 5.12 -3.50 8.08
C LYS A 69 4.32 -3.17 6.82
N VAL A 70 3.07 -2.73 6.99
CA VAL A 70 2.24 -2.24 5.88
C VAL A 70 2.54 -0.76 5.67
N VAL A 71 3.03 -0.44 4.48
CA VAL A 71 3.46 0.93 4.14
C VAL A 71 2.28 1.88 4.28
N ASN A 72 2.52 2.98 5.00
CA ASN A 72 1.55 4.06 5.09
C ASN A 72 1.55 4.84 3.77
N PHE A 73 0.40 4.92 3.10
CA PHE A 73 0.26 5.79 1.93
C PHE A 73 -0.07 7.19 2.44
N TRP A 74 0.90 8.11 2.37
CA TRP A 74 0.72 9.49 2.84
C TRP A 74 -0.36 10.21 1.98
N LEU A 75 -1.52 10.40 2.61
CA LEU A 75 -2.45 11.56 2.64
C LEU A 75 -2.93 12.31 1.38
N ASP A 76 -2.50 12.01 0.16
CA ASP A 76 -3.08 12.67 -1.03
C ASP A 76 -4.12 11.82 -1.80
N ASP A 77 -4.19 10.51 -1.55
CA ASP A 77 -5.18 9.61 -2.15
C ASP A 77 -5.91 8.81 -1.07
N LEU A 78 -7.08 9.29 -0.62
CA LEU A 78 -8.08 8.48 0.11
C LEU A 78 -8.76 7.51 -0.86
N GLY A 79 -7.96 6.66 -1.49
CA GLY A 79 -8.39 5.76 -2.54
C GLY A 79 -7.54 4.52 -2.62
N LEU A 80 -8.16 3.45 -3.08
CA LEU A 80 -7.45 2.28 -3.56
C LEU A 80 -6.89 2.60 -4.95
N ASP A 81 -5.76 2.00 -5.31
CA ASP A 81 -5.20 2.08 -6.64
C ASP A 81 -5.51 0.83 -7.46
N ASP A 82 -5.12 0.89 -8.73
CA ASP A 82 -5.29 -0.21 -9.66
C ASP A 82 -4.25 -1.34 -9.47
N HIS A 83 -3.37 -1.23 -8.46
CA HIS A 83 -2.20 -2.10 -8.31
C HIS A 83 -2.39 -3.30 -7.38
N SER A 84 -3.60 -3.52 -6.85
CA SER A 84 -3.97 -4.69 -6.02
C SER A 84 -3.12 -4.90 -4.76
N TYR A 85 -2.24 -3.98 -4.39
CA TYR A 85 -1.41 -4.09 -3.19
C TYR A 85 -2.13 -3.56 -1.94
N PRO A 86 -1.96 -4.20 -0.77
CA PRO A 86 -2.51 -3.74 0.50
C PRO A 86 -2.10 -2.32 0.86
N ARG A 87 -3.11 -1.49 1.14
CA ARG A 87 -2.95 -0.12 1.63
C ARG A 87 -3.47 -0.01 3.05
N LYS A 88 -2.74 0.69 3.91
CA LYS A 88 -3.13 0.94 5.30
C LYS A 88 -3.89 2.25 5.43
N PHE A 89 -5.04 2.18 6.10
CA PHE A 89 -5.88 3.31 6.48
C PHE A 89 -6.04 3.32 8.00
N PHE A 90 -6.00 4.51 8.60
CA PHE A 90 -6.36 4.70 10.01
C PHE A 90 -7.78 5.22 10.08
N VAL A 91 -8.68 4.41 10.61
CA VAL A 91 -10.12 4.69 10.63
C VAL A 91 -10.52 5.17 12.03
N THR A 92 -11.27 6.26 12.06
CA THR A 92 -11.93 6.80 13.25
C THR A 92 -13.37 7.07 12.85
N GLU A 93 -14.33 6.59 13.64
CA GLU A 93 -15.76 6.59 13.27
C GLU A 93 -15.94 5.94 11.89
N CYS A 94 -16.31 6.71 10.86
CA CYS A 94 -16.42 6.23 9.49
C CYS A 94 -15.52 7.01 8.53
N VAL A 95 -14.86 6.30 7.61
CA VAL A 95 -14.05 6.88 6.54
C VAL A 95 -14.55 6.38 5.18
N ASN A 96 -14.60 7.28 4.21
CA ASN A 96 -14.92 6.95 2.81
C ASN A 96 -13.63 6.82 2.00
N ILE A 97 -13.49 5.72 1.28
CA ILE A 97 -12.30 5.37 0.50
C ILE A 97 -12.73 5.12 -0.94
N TYR A 98 -12.14 5.81 -1.90
CA TYR A 98 -12.49 5.64 -3.31
C TYR A 98 -12.15 4.24 -3.85
N LEU A 99 -13.11 3.63 -4.54
CA LEU A 99 -12.97 2.36 -5.25
C LEU A 99 -12.82 2.65 -6.76
N PRO A 100 -11.69 2.27 -7.40
CA PRO A 100 -11.50 2.47 -8.84
C PRO A 100 -12.59 1.83 -9.71
N GLU A 101 -12.87 2.45 -10.85
CA GLU A 101 -13.97 2.08 -11.78
C GLU A 101 -13.87 0.66 -12.39
N LYS A 102 -12.71 0.00 -12.29
CA LYS A 102 -12.47 -1.33 -12.88
C LYS A 102 -12.44 -2.45 -11.84
N MET A 103 -12.56 -2.12 -10.57
CA MET A 103 -12.38 -3.07 -9.46
C MET A 103 -13.73 -3.59 -8.97
N SER A 104 -13.82 -4.90 -8.77
CA SER A 104 -15.08 -5.58 -8.44
C SER A 104 -15.04 -6.31 -7.10
N VAL A 105 -13.84 -6.47 -6.55
CA VAL A 105 -13.60 -7.16 -5.30
C VAL A 105 -12.74 -6.28 -4.42
N VAL A 106 -13.14 -6.16 -3.15
CA VAL A 106 -12.35 -5.52 -2.10
C VAL A 106 -11.92 -6.60 -1.11
N PHE A 107 -10.64 -6.60 -0.79
CA PHE A 107 -10.11 -7.42 0.28
C PHE A 107 -9.84 -6.57 1.51
N ALA A 108 -10.19 -7.08 2.69
CA ALA A 108 -10.04 -6.36 3.95
C ALA A 108 -9.33 -7.21 5.01
N ALA A 109 -8.35 -6.62 5.68
CA ALA A 109 -7.64 -7.23 6.80
C ALA A 109 -7.31 -6.19 7.88
N THR A 110 -7.06 -6.62 9.10
CA THR A 110 -6.71 -5.72 10.21
C THR A 110 -5.82 -6.42 11.23
N PRO A 111 -4.86 -5.72 11.87
CA PRO A 111 -4.00 -6.31 12.88
C PRO A 111 -4.62 -6.29 14.29
N VAL A 112 -5.83 -5.73 14.46
CA VAL A 112 -6.57 -5.80 15.73
C VAL A 112 -7.11 -7.21 15.96
N THR A 113 -7.52 -7.54 17.18
CA THR A 113 -8.01 -8.90 17.51
C THR A 113 -9.24 -9.27 16.68
N ALA A 114 -9.50 -10.57 16.52
CA ALA A 114 -10.64 -11.07 15.75
C ALA A 114 -11.97 -10.52 16.28
N GLU A 115 -12.11 -10.37 17.60
CA GLU A 115 -13.32 -9.82 18.22
C GLU A 115 -13.54 -8.36 17.86
N VAL A 116 -12.47 -7.57 17.73
CA VAL A 116 -12.56 -6.17 17.30
C VAL A 116 -12.78 -6.10 15.78
N ALA A 117 -12.18 -7.01 15.01
CA ALA A 117 -12.30 -7.05 13.57
C ALA A 117 -13.76 -7.26 13.11
N GLU A 118 -14.52 -8.12 13.79
CA GLU A 118 -15.96 -8.35 13.55
C GLU A 118 -16.84 -7.12 13.86
N LEU A 119 -16.33 -6.13 14.59
CA LEU A 119 -17.04 -4.87 14.86
C LEU A 119 -16.77 -3.79 13.81
N ILE A 120 -15.85 -4.05 12.86
CA ILE A 120 -15.52 -3.12 11.79
C ILE A 120 -16.38 -3.47 10.58
N ASP A 121 -17.17 -2.51 10.12
CA ASP A 121 -18.00 -2.67 8.93
C ASP A 121 -17.27 -2.10 7.71
N VAL A 122 -17.16 -2.90 6.65
CA VAL A 122 -16.67 -2.47 5.34
C VAL A 122 -17.82 -2.63 4.34
N GLN A 123 -18.43 -1.52 3.98
CA GLN A 123 -19.52 -1.46 3.01
C GLN A 123 -18.99 -1.11 1.63
N VAL A 124 -19.18 -2.03 0.67
CA VAL A 124 -18.72 -1.86 -0.72
C VAL A 124 -19.89 -1.38 -1.59
N PRO A 125 -19.68 -0.37 -2.46
CA PRO A 125 -20.76 0.17 -3.29
C PRO A 125 -21.30 -0.87 -4.28
N LEU A 126 -22.55 -0.70 -4.72
CA LEU A 126 -23.22 -1.60 -5.67
C LEU A 126 -22.58 -1.63 -7.07
N GLN A 127 -21.79 -0.59 -7.40
CA GLN A 127 -21.14 -0.41 -8.68
C GLN A 127 -19.71 0.08 -8.44
N PRO A 128 -18.77 -0.23 -9.35
CA PRO A 128 -17.41 0.30 -9.26
C PRO A 128 -17.40 1.83 -9.50
N GLY A 129 -16.32 2.51 -9.11
CA GLY A 129 -16.21 3.97 -9.25
C GLY A 129 -16.91 4.78 -8.15
N GLY A 130 -17.22 4.13 -7.01
CA GLY A 130 -17.85 4.74 -5.85
C GLY A 130 -16.92 4.87 -4.64
N TYR A 131 -17.51 4.92 -3.45
CA TYR A 131 -16.77 4.95 -2.19
C TYR A 131 -17.12 3.73 -1.35
N ILE A 132 -16.08 3.05 -0.86
CA ILE A 132 -16.17 2.08 0.22
C ILE A 132 -16.30 2.89 1.51
N GLN A 133 -17.27 2.53 2.34
CA GLN A 133 -17.39 3.10 3.68
C GLN A 133 -16.83 2.10 4.68
N VAL A 134 -15.85 2.53 5.48
CA VAL A 134 -15.30 1.73 6.57
C VAL A 134 -15.68 2.39 7.88
N CYS A 135 -16.40 1.68 8.74
CA CYS A 135 -16.85 2.18 10.02
C CYS A 135 -16.28 1.33 11.16
N VAL A 136 -15.83 1.99 12.22
CA VAL A 136 -15.37 1.37 13.47
C VAL A 136 -16.23 1.89 14.63
N PRO A 137 -16.38 1.14 15.73
CA PRO A 137 -17.08 1.61 16.92
C PRO A 137 -16.55 2.94 17.45
N ASP A 138 -17.43 3.81 17.95
CA ASP A 138 -17.11 5.17 18.39
C ASP A 138 -16.06 5.25 19.51
N GLU A 139 -15.91 4.17 20.29
CA GLU A 139 -14.91 4.07 21.36
C GLU A 139 -13.48 3.84 20.82
N LEU A 140 -13.35 3.42 19.56
CA LEU A 140 -12.07 3.14 18.92
C LEU A 140 -11.65 4.28 18.01
N ARG A 141 -10.35 4.60 18.02
CA ARG A 141 -9.77 5.67 17.20
C ARG A 141 -8.49 5.17 16.55
N GLU A 142 -8.23 5.69 15.35
CA GLU A 142 -7.03 5.36 14.57
C GLU A 142 -6.83 3.84 14.40
N VAL A 143 -7.93 3.13 14.15
CA VAL A 143 -7.90 1.68 13.95
C VAL A 143 -7.25 1.38 12.59
N PRO A 144 -6.14 0.62 12.54
CA PRO A 144 -5.51 0.26 11.29
C PRO A 144 -6.36 -0.76 10.52
N VAL A 145 -6.78 -0.41 9.30
CA VAL A 145 -7.46 -1.30 8.36
C VAL A 145 -6.64 -1.37 7.08
N PHE A 146 -6.40 -2.58 6.59
CA PHE A 146 -5.70 -2.85 5.35
C PHE A 146 -6.72 -3.19 4.27
N LEU A 147 -6.67 -2.48 3.14
CA LEU A 147 -7.58 -2.69 2.02
C LEU A 147 -6.81 -2.78 0.70
N TRP A 148 -7.27 -3.63 -0.20
CA TRP A 148 -6.80 -3.71 -1.58
C TRP A 148 -7.90 -4.25 -2.49
N THR A 149 -7.69 -4.11 -3.80
CA THR A 149 -8.69 -4.42 -4.82
C THR A 149 -8.23 -5.51 -5.77
N LYS A 150 -9.20 -6.14 -6.42
CA LYS A 150 -8.98 -7.01 -7.56
C LYS A 150 -10.12 -6.93 -8.59
#